data_AF-A0A3B8LND1-F1
#
_entry.id   AF-A0A3B8LND1-F1
#
_cell.length_a   1.000
_cell.length_b   1.000
_cell.length_c   1.000
_cell.angle_alpha   90.00
_cell.angle_beta   90.00
_cell.angle_gamma   90.00
#
_symmetry.space_group_name_H-M   'P 1'
#
loop_
_entity.id
_entity.type
_entity.pdbx_description
1 polymer ?
#
loop_
_entity_poly.entity_id
_entity_poly.type
_entity_poly.pdbx_seq_one_letter_code
_entity_poly.pdbx_strand_id
1 'polypeptide(L)'
;MTPTSLTQIASDVPSLQGVLITAMPDCLMFDAYLPSNTTWTPESVASYFGDLVRANREALKSMDNWSSDMQVTIESSESLIILKEVQEQFVIGFIFNLGT
;
A
#
# COMPACT_ATOMS: atom_id res chain seq x y z
N MET A 1 -22.96 -8.36 -2.16
CA MET A 1 -21.57 -8.88 -2.16
C MET A 1 -21.17 -9.08 -0.72
N THR A 2 -20.76 -10.27 -0.33
CA THR A 2 -20.10 -10.50 0.97
C THR A 2 -18.76 -9.77 0.96
N PRO A 3 -18.38 -9.04 2.02
CA PRO A 3 -17.06 -8.43 2.09
C PRO A 3 -16.00 -9.53 2.05
N THR A 4 -15.12 -9.47 1.04
CA THR A 4 -13.98 -10.39 0.91
C THR A 4 -12.93 -10.00 1.96
N SER A 5 -12.48 -10.97 2.75
CA SER A 5 -11.41 -10.74 3.73
C SER A 5 -10.07 -10.53 3.02
N LEU A 6 -9.25 -9.59 3.47
CA LEU A 6 -7.88 -9.40 2.96
C LEU A 6 -7.04 -10.69 3.03
N THR A 7 -7.29 -11.53 4.03
CA THR A 7 -6.67 -12.85 4.18
C THR A 7 -7.02 -13.79 3.02
N GLN A 8 -8.27 -13.76 2.55
CA GLN A 8 -8.70 -14.58 1.41
C GLN A 8 -8.06 -14.11 0.10
N ILE A 9 -7.93 -12.79 -0.07
CA ILE A 9 -7.23 -12.22 -1.24
C ILE A 9 -5.76 -12.65 -1.24
N ALA A 10 -5.10 -12.59 -0.08
CA ALA A 10 -3.70 -13.00 0.05
C ALA A 10 -3.48 -14.49 -0.18
N SER A 11 -4.41 -15.36 0.24
CA SER A 11 -4.26 -16.80 0.01
C SER A 11 -4.29 -17.19 -1.47
N ASP A 12 -4.95 -16.40 -2.32
CA ASP A 12 -5.07 -16.66 -3.75
C ASP A 12 -3.87 -16.14 -4.56
N VAL A 13 -2.97 -15.35 -3.95
CA VAL A 13 -1.81 -14.74 -4.61
C VAL A 13 -0.52 -15.11 -3.85
N PRO A 14 0.18 -16.19 -4.23
CA PRO A 14 1.33 -16.71 -3.46
C PRO A 14 2.47 -15.72 -3.23
N SER A 15 2.69 -14.77 -4.15
CA SER A 15 3.71 -13.73 -4.02
C SER A 15 3.29 -12.57 -3.10
N LEU A 16 2.01 -12.43 -2.76
CA LEU A 16 1.49 -11.33 -1.98
C LEU A 16 1.78 -11.55 -0.49
N GLN A 17 2.72 -10.79 0.04
CA GLN A 17 3.14 -10.83 1.44
C GLN A 17 2.47 -9.77 2.31
N GLY A 18 1.69 -8.86 1.74
CA GLY A 18 1.02 -7.85 2.54
C GLY A 18 0.02 -7.05 1.75
N VAL A 19 -1.10 -6.72 2.39
CA VAL A 19 -2.07 -5.74 1.92
C VAL A 19 -2.36 -4.79 3.07
N LEU A 20 -2.16 -3.50 2.87
CA LEU A 20 -2.44 -2.49 3.88
C LEU A 20 -3.35 -1.43 3.29
N ILE A 21 -4.40 -1.08 4.02
CA ILE A 21 -5.29 0.03 3.71
C ILE A 21 -4.96 1.15 4.69
N THR A 22 -4.46 2.26 4.17
CA THR A 22 -4.14 3.47 4.93
C THR A 22 -5.23 4.51 4.69
N ALA A 23 -5.82 5.01 5.77
CA ALA A 23 -6.69 6.17 5.75
C ALA A 23 -5.85 7.46 5.64
N MET A 24 -6.21 8.29 4.67
CA MET A 24 -5.61 9.59 4.38
C MET A 24 -6.56 10.71 4.84
N PRO A 25 -6.07 11.90 5.22
CA PRO A 25 -4.66 12.34 5.17
C PRO A 25 -3.84 12.01 6.42
N ASP A 26 -4.45 11.45 7.46
CA ASP A 26 -3.81 11.24 8.77
C ASP A 26 -2.82 10.06 8.81
N CYS A 27 -2.67 9.33 7.70
CA CYS A 27 -1.77 8.19 7.53
C CYS A 27 -2.01 7.08 8.57
N LEU A 28 -3.28 6.81 8.89
CA LEU A 28 -3.67 5.81 9.89
C LEU A 28 -3.96 4.47 9.22
N MET A 29 -3.60 3.36 9.89
CA MET A 29 -4.03 2.04 9.43
C MET A 29 -5.55 1.91 9.56
N PHE A 30 -6.21 1.54 8.46
CA PHE A 30 -7.62 1.20 8.42
C PHE A 30 -7.84 -0.32 8.52
N ASP A 31 -7.13 -1.09 7.68
CA ASP A 31 -7.14 -2.55 7.68
C ASP A 31 -5.79 -3.07 7.16
N ALA A 32 -5.40 -4.27 7.55
CA ALA A 32 -4.15 -4.86 7.10
C ALA A 32 -4.18 -6.39 7.14
N TYR A 33 -3.55 -6.96 6.13
CA TYR A 33 -3.04 -8.31 6.12
C TYR A 33 -1.51 -8.25 6.10
N LEU A 34 -0.89 -8.84 7.12
CA LEU A 34 0.52 -9.18 7.16
C LEU A 34 0.68 -10.60 7.71
N PRO A 35 1.60 -11.42 7.18
CA PRO A 35 1.97 -12.71 7.73
C PRO A 35 2.39 -12.60 9.20
N SER A 36 2.08 -13.64 9.98
CA SER A 36 2.36 -13.66 11.42
C SER A 36 3.85 -13.61 11.79
N ASN A 37 4.75 -13.86 10.83
CA ASN A 37 6.19 -13.84 11.00
C ASN A 37 6.84 -12.51 10.57
N THR A 38 6.05 -11.51 10.18
CA THR A 38 6.57 -10.19 9.79
C THR A 38 7.08 -9.41 10.99
N THR A 39 8.22 -8.72 10.84
CA THR A 39 8.85 -7.90 11.89
C THR A 39 8.31 -6.47 11.94
N TRP A 40 7.56 -6.05 10.92
CA TRP A 40 6.96 -4.73 10.82
C TRP A 40 5.59 -4.69 11.51
N THR A 41 5.29 -3.58 12.18
CA THR A 41 3.91 -3.35 12.64
C THR A 41 3.08 -2.75 11.50
N PRO A 42 1.85 -3.23 11.29
CA PRO A 42 0.94 -2.68 10.29
C PRO A 42 0.81 -1.16 10.36
N GLU A 43 0.76 -0.58 11.57
CA GLU A 43 0.61 0.85 11.80
C GLU A 43 1.83 1.64 11.31
N SER A 44 3.05 1.12 11.54
CA SER A 44 4.27 1.79 11.08
C SER A 44 4.35 1.80 9.56
N VAL A 45 3.98 0.67 8.92
CA VAL A 45 3.97 0.55 7.45
C VAL A 45 2.90 1.46 6.85
N ALA A 46 1.70 1.48 7.43
CA ALA A 46 0.61 2.35 6.98
C ALA A 46 0.99 3.84 7.06
N SER A 47 1.61 4.26 8.16
CA SER A 47 2.11 5.63 8.34
C SER A 47 3.14 5.99 7.25
N TYR A 48 4.13 5.11 7.04
CA TYR A 48 5.17 5.32 6.04
C TYR A 48 4.61 5.38 4.61
N PHE A 49 3.68 4.48 4.26
CA PHE A 49 3.02 4.49 2.95
C PHE A 49 2.22 5.77 2.71
N GLY A 50 1.49 6.25 3.73
CA GLY A 50 0.77 7.51 3.64
C GLY A 50 1.71 8.70 3.39
N ASP A 51 2.85 8.75 4.08
CA ASP A 51 3.86 9.78 3.88
C ASP A 51 4.48 9.74 2.47
N LEU A 52 4.76 8.55 1.93
CA LEU A 52 5.26 8.39 0.56
C LEU A 52 4.26 8.91 -0.48
N VAL A 53 2.98 8.55 -0.32
CA VAL A 53 1.93 9.02 -1.21
C VAL A 53 1.79 10.55 -1.13
N ARG A 54 1.82 11.12 0.08
CA ARG A 54 1.78 12.56 0.27
C ARG A 54 2.97 13.27 -0.38
N ALA A 55 4.18 12.73 -0.23
CA ALA A 55 5.36 13.27 -0.89
C ALA A 55 5.24 13.21 -2.42
N ASN A 56 4.77 12.07 -2.95
CA ASN A 56 4.55 11.90 -4.39
C ASN A 56 3.48 12.86 -4.94
N ARG A 57 2.41 13.08 -4.18
CA ARG A 57 1.36 14.06 -4.49
C ARG A 57 1.95 15.46 -4.69
N GLU A 58 2.75 15.92 -3.75
CA GLU A 58 3.38 17.25 -3.84
C GLU A 58 4.39 17.34 -4.98
N ALA A 59 5.16 16.27 -5.23
CA ALA A 59 6.05 16.19 -6.38
C ALA A 59 5.29 16.33 -7.71
N LEU A 60 4.21 15.58 -7.90
CA LEU A 60 3.39 15.64 -9.12
C LEU A 60 2.73 17.01 -9.31
N LYS A 61 2.24 17.63 -8.23
CA LYS A 61 1.72 19.01 -8.28
C LYS A 61 2.79 19.99 -8.77
N SER A 62 4.02 19.87 -8.27
CA SER A 62 5.12 20.76 -8.69
C SER A 62 5.53 20.60 -10.16
N MET A 63 5.15 19.49 -10.80
CA MET A 63 5.45 19.20 -12.21
C MET A 63 4.24 19.43 -13.12
N ASP A 64 3.15 20.03 -12.61
CA ASP A 64 1.86 20.21 -13.32
C ASP A 64 1.28 18.89 -13.88
N ASN A 65 1.67 17.75 -13.31
CA ASN A 65 1.27 16.39 -13.74
C ASN A 65 0.33 15.73 -12.72
N TRP A 66 -0.47 16.52 -12.02
CA TRP A 66 -1.42 16.02 -11.03
C TRP A 66 -2.50 15.12 -11.65
N SER A 67 -2.75 13.97 -11.03
CA SER A 67 -3.82 13.04 -11.39
C SER A 67 -4.52 12.54 -10.12
N SER A 68 -5.82 12.24 -10.19
CA SER A 68 -6.54 11.55 -9.12
C SER A 68 -6.22 10.06 -9.06
N ASP A 69 -5.65 9.49 -10.12
CA ASP A 69 -5.25 8.09 -10.23
C ASP A 69 -3.72 7.98 -10.09
N MET A 70 -3.23 8.17 -8.86
CA MET A 70 -1.80 8.08 -8.55
C MET A 70 -1.40 6.70 -8.05
N GLN A 71 -0.21 6.28 -8.48
CA GLN A 71 0.44 5.06 -8.04
C GLN A 71 1.92 5.34 -7.76
N VAL A 72 2.43 4.80 -6.66
CA VAL A 72 3.86 4.73 -6.36
C VAL A 72 4.28 3.28 -6.41
N THR A 73 5.34 2.99 -7.15
CA THR A 73 5.92 1.65 -7.22
C THR A 73 7.35 1.73 -6.68
N ILE A 74 7.66 0.87 -5.72
CA ILE A 74 9.00 0.72 -5.14
C ILE A 74 9.42 -0.71 -5.43
N GLU A 75 10.55 -0.86 -6.10
CA GLU A 75 11.06 -2.15 -6.52
C GLU A 75 12.47 -2.35 -5.95
N SER A 76 12.72 -3.56 -5.45
CA SER A 76 14.02 -4.04 -5.04
C SER A 76 14.27 -5.41 -5.68
N SER A 77 15.46 -5.98 -5.49
CA SER A 77 15.77 -7.33 -5.98
C SER A 77 14.91 -8.44 -5.38
N GLU A 78 14.26 -8.19 -4.24
CA GLU A 78 13.52 -9.20 -3.48
C GLU A 78 12.03 -8.87 -3.37
N SER A 79 11.64 -7.61 -3.60
CA SER A 79 10.29 -7.15 -3.32
C SER A 79 9.79 -6.10 -4.31
N LEU A 80 8.48 -6.13 -4.52
CA LEU A 80 7.75 -5.11 -5.26
C LEU A 80 6.64 -4.56 -4.37
N ILE A 81 6.67 -3.27 -4.11
CA ILE A 81 5.66 -2.56 -3.33
C ILE A 81 4.89 -1.64 -4.27
N ILE A 82 3.57 -1.76 -4.28
CA ILE A 82 2.69 -0.92 -5.07
C ILE A 82 1.75 -0.19 -4.12
N LEU A 83 1.84 1.14 -4.07
CA LEU A 83 0.90 2.00 -3.37
C LEU A 83 -0.05 2.60 -4.39
N LYS A 84 -1.34 2.33 -4.24
CA LYS A 84 -2.38 2.84 -5.12
C LYS A 84 -3.38 3.65 -4.33
N GLU A 85 -3.63 4.87 -4.76
CA GLU A 85 -4.75 5.64 -4.21
C GLU A 85 -6.07 5.03 -4.66
N VAL A 86 -6.96 4.79 -3.70
CA VAL A 86 -8.31 4.28 -3.94
C VAL A 86 -9.26 5.31 -3.35
N GLN A 87 -9.69 6.24 -4.21
CA GLN A 87 -10.34 7.49 -3.80
C GLN A 87 -9.40 8.39 -2.99
N GLU A 88 -9.74 9.67 -2.83
CA GLU A 88 -8.84 10.65 -2.18
C GLU A 88 -8.51 10.33 -0.70
N GLN A 89 -9.31 9.44 -0.09
CA GLN A 89 -9.33 9.12 1.34
C GLN A 89 -8.56 7.85 1.71
N PHE A 90 -8.20 6.99 0.75
CA PHE A 90 -7.52 5.74 1.05
C PHE A 90 -6.36 5.45 0.10
N VAL A 91 -5.35 4.79 0.64
CA VAL A 91 -4.24 4.20 -0.10
C VAL A 91 -4.24 2.72 0.19
N ILE A 92 -4.14 1.90 -0.85
CA ILE A 92 -3.89 0.47 -0.71
C ILE A 92 -2.43 0.21 -1.09
N GLY A 93 -1.68 -0.33 -0.13
CA GLY A 93 -0.34 -0.85 -0.33
C GLY A 93 -0.36 -2.36 -0.53
N PHE A 94 0.20 -2.83 -1.63
CA PHE A 94 0.47 -4.25 -1.89
C PHE A 94 1.96 -4.50 -1.76
N ILE A 95 2.34 -5.53 -1.00
CA ILE A 95 3.73 -5.94 -0.84
C ILE A 95 3.86 -7.34 -1.45
N PHE A 96 4.61 -7.43 -2.54
CA PHE A 96 4.92 -8.69 -3.20
C PHE A 96 6.36 -9.08 -2.89
N ASN A 97 6.57 -10.37 -2.62
CA ASN A 97 7.87 -10.99 -2.71
C ASN A 97 8.07 -11.49 -4.13
N LEU A 98 9.14 -11.04 -4.76
CA LEU A 98 9.47 -11.45 -6.11
C LEU A 98 10.07 -12.86 -6.15
N GLY A 99 10.60 -13.34 -5.03
CA GLY A 99 11.25 -14.64 -4.92
C GLY A 99 12.42 -14.79 -5.90
N THR A 100 13.12 -15.91 -5.76
CA THR A 100 13.96 -16.51 -6.82
C THR A 100 13.22 -17.70 -7.39
#